data_AF-A0A7W0WAX5-F1
#
_entry.id   AF-A0A7W0WAX5-F1
#
_cell.length_a   1.000
_cell.length_b   1.000
_cell.length_c   1.000
_cell.angle_alpha   90.00
_cell.angle_beta   90.00
_cell.angle_gamma   90.00
#
_symmetry.space_group_name_H-M   'P 1'
#
loop_
_entity.id
_entity.type
_entity.pdbx_description
1 polymer ?
#
loop_
_entity_poly.entity_id
_entity_poly.type
_entity_poly.pdbx_seq_one_letter_code
_entity_poly.pdbx_strand_id
1 'polypeptide(L)'
;MTPTILVWAAAAAFAGGFGTTAVLRHRAFESGRFDLGNMTQAVWATAHGDVLSVTDVHGEQVSRLGSHFDPILALNAPLWWLWPDPELLLVVQSIAVASGALPVFWLARKHVAPGSVGSHRAAAALALAYLLSPPVQWLTVSDFHPVALACPLLLFAWWHLDQGRL
;
A
#
# COMPACT_ATOMS: atom_id res chain seq x y z
N MET A 1 5.93 26.21 6.05
CA MET A 1 5.71 24.77 6.29
C MET A 1 7.05 24.07 6.32
N THR A 2 7.37 23.27 7.34
CA THR A 2 8.65 22.52 7.36
C THR A 2 8.62 21.39 6.33
N PRO A 3 9.78 20.96 5.78
CA PRO A 3 9.83 19.86 4.81
C PRO A 3 9.19 18.56 5.31
N THR A 4 9.24 18.30 6.62
CA THR A 4 8.58 17.15 7.23
C THR A 4 7.06 17.27 7.19
N ILE A 5 6.50 18.43 7.58
CA ILE A 5 5.04 18.65 7.50
C ILE A 5 4.56 18.55 6.05
N LEU A 6 5.35 19.06 5.09
CA LEU A 6 5.06 18.92 3.66
C LEU A 6 4.93 17.46 3.23
N VAL A 7 5.87 16.60 3.62
CA VAL A 7 5.86 15.17 3.26
C VAL A 7 4.64 14.46 3.85
N TRP A 8 4.33 14.70 5.13
CA TRP A 8 3.15 14.12 5.77
C TRP A 8 1.84 14.59 5.12
N ALA A 9 1.73 15.91 4.85
CA ALA A 9 0.56 16.46 4.17
C ALA A 9 0.41 15.90 2.74
N ALA A 10 1.52 15.75 2.00
CA ALA A 10 1.50 15.18 0.67
C ALA A 10 1.16 13.69 0.68
N ALA A 11 1.67 12.90 1.63
CA ALA A 11 1.31 11.50 1.79
C ALA A 11 -0.17 11.34 2.16
N ALA A 12 -0.70 12.17 3.07
CA ALA A 12 -2.11 12.18 3.41
C ALA A 12 -3.00 12.57 2.21
N ALA A 13 -2.61 13.61 1.46
CA ALA A 13 -3.31 14.03 0.24
C ALA A 13 -3.26 12.94 -0.84
N PHE A 14 -2.13 12.25 -1.02
CA PHE A 14 -2.00 11.13 -1.93
C PHE A 14 -2.92 9.97 -1.52
N ALA A 15 -2.85 9.52 -0.27
CA ALA A 15 -3.65 8.40 0.23
C ALA A 15 -5.15 8.69 0.15
N GLY A 16 -5.55 9.90 0.53
CA GLY A 16 -6.94 10.35 0.45
C GLY A 16 -7.41 10.51 -0.99
N GLY A 17 -6.64 11.18 -1.85
CA GLY A 17 -6.98 11.41 -3.25
C GLY A 17 -7.06 10.12 -4.05
N PHE A 18 -5.96 9.38 -4.14
CA PHE A 18 -5.89 8.15 -4.92
C PHE A 18 -6.68 6.99 -4.30
N GLY A 19 -6.77 6.92 -2.97
CA GLY A 19 -7.67 5.98 -2.30
C GLY A 19 -9.13 6.25 -2.62
N THR A 20 -9.56 7.52 -2.60
CA THR A 20 -10.92 7.90 -3.05
C THR A 20 -11.13 7.56 -4.53
N THR A 21 -10.14 7.82 -5.39
CA THR A 21 -10.24 7.44 -6.81
C THR A 21 -10.41 5.93 -6.99
N ALA A 22 -9.63 5.11 -6.29
CA ALA A 22 -9.75 3.65 -6.33
C ALA A 22 -11.15 3.20 -5.88
N VAL A 23 -11.66 3.75 -4.78
CA VAL A 23 -13.02 3.47 -4.29
C VAL A 23 -14.09 3.88 -5.31
N LEU A 24 -13.97 5.07 -5.92
CA LEU A 24 -14.92 5.53 -6.93
C LEU A 24 -14.91 4.63 -8.17
N ARG A 25 -13.74 4.15 -8.59
CA ARG A 25 -13.63 3.16 -9.68
C ARG A 25 -14.31 1.84 -9.32
N HIS A 26 -14.10 1.33 -8.10
CA HIS A 26 -14.80 0.15 -7.61
C HIS A 26 -16.32 0.33 -7.63
N ARG A 27 -16.82 1.47 -7.10
CA ARG A 27 -18.25 1.81 -7.11
C ARG A 27 -18.82 2.04 -8.51
N ALA A 28 -17.98 2.41 -9.47
CA ALA A 28 -18.33 2.50 -10.89
C ALA A 28 -18.27 1.14 -11.62
N PHE A 29 -18.06 0.04 -10.89
CA PHE A 29 -17.93 -1.32 -11.42
C PHE A 29 -16.71 -1.52 -12.33
N GLU A 30 -15.64 -0.74 -12.13
CA GLU A 30 -14.39 -0.83 -12.90
C GLU A 30 -13.29 -1.68 -12.23
N SER A 31 -13.59 -2.35 -11.11
CA SER A 31 -12.66 -3.27 -10.43
C SER A 31 -12.83 -4.71 -10.92
N GLY A 32 -11.75 -5.48 -10.95
CA GLY A 32 -11.72 -6.86 -11.44
C GLY A 32 -12.07 -7.92 -10.39
N ARG A 33 -12.73 -9.01 -10.83
CA ARG A 33 -12.93 -10.23 -10.02
C ARG A 33 -11.59 -10.85 -9.59
N PHE A 34 -10.65 -10.98 -10.52
CA PHE A 34 -9.39 -11.70 -10.28
C PHE A 34 -8.40 -10.93 -9.40
N ASP A 35 -8.55 -9.61 -9.36
CA ASP A 35 -7.78 -8.74 -8.49
C ASP A 35 -8.59 -8.49 -7.21
N LEU A 36 -9.25 -7.33 -7.07
CA LEU A 36 -9.93 -6.94 -5.83
C LEU A 36 -10.90 -8.02 -5.30
N GLY A 37 -11.68 -8.66 -6.17
CA GLY A 37 -12.63 -9.69 -5.76
C GLY A 37 -11.99 -10.91 -5.07
N ASN A 38 -10.91 -11.44 -5.64
CA ASN A 38 -10.21 -12.60 -5.12
C ASN A 38 -9.50 -12.29 -3.79
N MET A 39 -8.92 -11.09 -3.68
CA MET A 39 -8.30 -10.60 -2.43
C MET A 39 -9.34 -10.40 -1.33
N THR A 40 -10.49 -9.82 -1.69
CA THR A 40 -11.64 -9.64 -0.78
C THR A 40 -12.12 -10.97 -0.25
N GLN A 41 -12.30 -11.97 -1.14
CA GLN A 41 -12.73 -13.30 -0.72
C GLN A 41 -11.73 -13.95 0.23
N ALA A 42 -10.42 -13.87 -0.05
CA ALA A 42 -9.39 -14.42 0.81
C ALA A 42 -9.41 -13.79 2.22
N VAL A 43 -9.57 -12.47 2.30
CA VAL A 43 -9.65 -11.73 3.58
C VAL A 43 -10.94 -12.07 4.33
N TRP A 44 -12.08 -12.07 3.63
CA TRP A 44 -13.37 -12.43 4.18
C TRP A 44 -13.36 -13.86 4.73
N ALA A 45 -12.85 -14.84 3.97
CA ALA A 45 -12.80 -16.24 4.37
C ALA A 45 -11.90 -16.41 5.61
N THR A 46 -10.74 -15.76 5.61
CA THR A 46 -9.84 -15.74 6.78
C THR A 46 -10.51 -15.17 8.02
N ALA A 47 -11.28 -14.08 7.87
CA ALA A 47 -12.03 -13.46 8.96
C ALA A 47 -13.14 -14.37 9.52
N HIS A 48 -13.54 -15.42 8.80
CA HIS A 48 -14.54 -16.42 9.18
C HIS A 48 -13.94 -17.81 9.45
N GLY A 49 -12.61 -17.94 9.52
CA GLY A 49 -11.92 -19.17 9.91
C GLY A 49 -11.50 -20.09 8.76
N ASP A 50 -11.80 -19.74 7.50
CA ASP A 50 -11.33 -20.47 6.31
C ASP A 50 -10.15 -19.73 5.69
N VAL A 51 -8.95 -19.99 6.23
CA VAL A 51 -7.75 -19.18 5.98
C VAL A 51 -7.36 -19.14 4.51
N LEU A 52 -7.41 -17.94 3.92
CA LEU A 52 -7.02 -17.64 2.54
C LEU A 52 -7.69 -18.53 1.49
N SER A 53 -8.94 -18.92 1.74
CA SER A 53 -9.77 -19.68 0.80
C SER A 53 -10.38 -18.76 -0.25
N VAL A 54 -10.32 -19.19 -1.51
CA VAL A 54 -10.81 -18.44 -2.68
C VAL A 54 -11.46 -19.36 -3.70
N THR A 55 -12.34 -18.81 -4.54
CA THR A 55 -12.91 -19.52 -5.68
C THR A 55 -12.00 -19.35 -6.90
N ASP A 56 -11.54 -20.45 -7.48
CA ASP A 56 -10.68 -20.44 -8.66
C ASP A 56 -11.45 -20.15 -9.97
N VAL A 57 -10.77 -20.31 -11.11
CA VAL A 57 -11.35 -20.11 -12.45
C VAL A 57 -12.37 -21.19 -12.82
N HIS A 58 -12.32 -22.36 -12.17
CA HIS A 58 -13.21 -23.49 -12.39
C HIS A 58 -14.43 -23.47 -11.47
N GLY A 59 -14.45 -22.58 -10.47
CA GLY A 59 -15.54 -22.47 -9.50
C GLY A 59 -15.30 -23.28 -8.23
N GLU A 60 -14.12 -23.86 -8.08
CA GLU A 60 -13.75 -24.68 -6.92
C GLU A 60 -13.18 -23.83 -5.80
N GLN A 61 -13.46 -24.22 -4.56
CA GLN A 61 -12.86 -23.62 -3.37
C GLN A 61 -11.46 -24.17 -3.16
N VAL A 62 -10.46 -23.31 -3.25
CA VAL A 62 -9.05 -23.66 -3.13
C VAL A 62 -8.33 -22.73 -2.16
N SER A 63 -7.21 -23.19 -1.62
CA SER A 63 -6.30 -22.28 -0.92
C SER A 63 -5.61 -21.37 -1.93
N ARG A 64 -5.67 -20.07 -1.68
CA ARG A 64 -4.93 -19.06 -2.46
C ARG A 64 -3.43 -19.34 -2.49
N LEU A 65 -2.87 -19.88 -1.41
CA LEU A 65 -1.44 -20.21 -1.31
C LEU A 65 -1.01 -21.29 -2.32
N GLY A 66 -1.95 -22.04 -2.90
CA GLY A 66 -1.66 -23.00 -3.97
C GLY A 66 -1.33 -22.36 -5.32
N SER A 67 -1.77 -21.11 -5.56
CA SER A 67 -1.55 -20.37 -6.81
C SER A 67 -0.77 -19.06 -6.60
N HIS A 68 -0.91 -18.41 -5.45
CA HIS A 68 -0.25 -17.16 -5.08
C HIS A 68 0.21 -17.17 -3.62
N PHE A 69 1.51 -16.99 -3.39
CA PHE A 69 2.06 -16.90 -2.05
C PHE A 69 1.99 -15.47 -1.50
N ASP A 70 0.86 -15.12 -0.90
CA ASP A 70 0.61 -13.80 -0.29
C ASP A 70 -0.08 -13.91 1.09
N PRO A 71 0.54 -14.61 2.06
CA PRO A 71 -0.02 -14.80 3.41
C PRO A 71 -0.28 -13.48 4.15
N ILE A 72 0.34 -12.38 3.73
CA ILE A 72 0.11 -11.04 4.27
C ILE A 72 -1.36 -10.60 4.15
N LEU A 73 -2.13 -11.14 3.21
CA LEU A 73 -3.57 -10.90 3.11
C LEU A 73 -4.30 -11.21 4.41
N ALA A 74 -3.90 -12.26 5.12
CA ALA A 74 -4.54 -12.67 6.37
C ALA A 74 -4.49 -11.58 7.45
N LEU A 75 -3.50 -10.67 7.39
CA LEU A 75 -3.39 -9.55 8.34
C LEU A 75 -4.50 -8.52 8.18
N ASN A 76 -5.25 -8.54 7.06
CA ASN A 76 -6.41 -7.67 6.86
C ASN A 76 -7.69 -8.24 7.50
N ALA A 77 -7.70 -9.51 7.94
CA ALA A 77 -8.90 -10.12 8.51
C ALA A 77 -9.41 -9.42 9.78
N PRO A 78 -8.57 -8.96 10.73
CA PRO A 78 -9.06 -8.17 11.86
C PRO A 78 -9.65 -6.82 11.45
N LEU A 79 -9.11 -6.19 10.40
CA LEU A 79 -9.64 -4.94 9.87
C LEU A 79 -11.00 -5.15 9.20
N TRP A 80 -11.22 -6.31 8.59
CA TRP A 80 -12.49 -6.70 7.98
C TRP A 80 -13.64 -6.74 8.99
N TRP A 81 -13.38 -7.12 10.26
CA TRP A 81 -14.42 -7.07 11.30
C TRP A 81 -14.91 -5.65 11.62
N LEU A 82 -14.06 -4.64 11.39
CA LEU A 82 -14.41 -3.23 11.59
C LEU A 82 -15.11 -2.64 10.35
N TRP A 83 -14.66 -3.06 9.17
CA TRP A 83 -15.19 -2.59 7.89
C TRP A 83 -15.27 -3.75 6.89
N PRO A 84 -16.39 -4.52 6.88
CA PRO A 84 -16.55 -5.71 6.06
C PRO A 84 -16.94 -5.37 4.62
N ASP A 85 -16.08 -4.63 3.92
CA ASP A 85 -16.30 -4.13 2.55
C ASP A 85 -15.00 -4.14 1.73
N PRO A 86 -15.02 -4.45 0.42
CA PRO A 86 -13.84 -4.43 -0.44
C PRO A 86 -13.06 -3.10 -0.42
N GLU A 87 -13.74 -1.98 -0.22
CA GLU A 87 -13.14 -0.64 -0.17
C GLU A 87 -12.08 -0.51 0.94
N LEU A 88 -12.21 -1.29 2.02
CA LEU A 88 -11.21 -1.39 3.07
C LEU A 88 -9.82 -1.67 2.48
N LEU A 89 -9.73 -2.64 1.57
CA LEU A 89 -8.45 -3.06 0.99
C LEU A 89 -7.84 -1.94 0.15
N LEU A 90 -8.66 -1.24 -0.63
CA LEU A 90 -8.21 -0.10 -1.46
C LEU A 90 -7.65 1.03 -0.59
N VAL A 91 -8.32 1.34 0.52
CA VAL A 91 -7.86 2.35 1.49
C VAL A 91 -6.58 1.90 2.20
N VAL A 92 -6.49 0.64 2.62
CA VAL A 92 -5.28 0.09 3.25
C VAL A 92 -4.09 0.17 2.29
N GLN A 93 -4.27 -0.21 1.02
CA GLN A 93 -3.23 -0.10 0.00
C GLN A 93 -2.80 1.35 -0.23
N SER A 94 -3.74 2.30 -0.33
CA SER A 94 -3.38 3.70 -0.57
C SER A 94 -2.59 4.31 0.59
N ILE A 95 -2.95 4.00 1.83
CA ILE A 95 -2.22 4.42 3.03
C ILE A 95 -0.83 3.77 3.06
N ALA A 96 -0.76 2.46 2.82
CA ALA A 96 0.50 1.73 2.83
C ALA A 96 1.47 2.26 1.77
N VAL A 97 1.03 2.43 0.53
CA VAL A 97 1.87 2.97 -0.55
C VAL A 97 2.29 4.41 -0.24
N ALA A 98 1.37 5.27 0.22
CA ALA A 98 1.73 6.64 0.61
C ALA A 98 2.81 6.69 1.71
N SER A 99 2.77 5.74 2.66
CA SER A 99 3.74 5.66 3.75
C SER A 99 5.18 5.43 3.28
N GLY A 100 5.39 4.91 2.06
CA GLY A 100 6.71 4.77 1.43
C GLY A 100 7.44 6.10 1.24
N ALA A 101 6.74 7.24 1.21
CA ALA A 101 7.36 8.56 1.16
C ALA A 101 8.21 8.87 2.41
N LEU A 102 7.90 8.26 3.55
CA LEU A 102 8.58 8.49 4.83
C LEU A 102 10.03 7.93 4.82
N PRO A 103 10.26 6.63 4.55
CA PRO A 103 11.63 6.12 4.44
C PRO A 103 12.41 6.77 3.30
N VAL A 104 11.77 7.14 2.18
CA VAL A 104 12.42 7.93 1.12
C VAL A 104 12.93 9.25 1.66
N PHE A 105 12.09 10.00 2.38
CA PHE A 105 12.48 11.26 3.02
C PHE A 105 13.62 11.07 4.03
N TRP A 106 13.55 10.04 4.86
CA TRP A 106 14.57 9.79 5.89
C TRP A 106 15.91 9.38 5.30
N LEU A 107 15.92 8.46 4.33
CA LEU A 107 17.12 8.04 3.61
C LEU A 107 17.75 9.21 2.87
N ALA A 108 16.95 10.00 2.14
CA ALA A 108 17.44 11.15 1.41
C ALA A 108 18.03 12.21 2.34
N ARG A 109 17.39 12.49 3.48
CA ARG A 109 17.90 13.44 4.47
C ARG A 109 19.24 12.99 5.06
N LYS A 110 19.45 11.67 5.22
CA LYS A 110 20.72 11.12 5.73
C LYS A 110 21.83 11.17 4.68
N HIS A 111 21.54 10.92 3.41
CA HIS A 111 22.56 10.63 2.40
C HIS A 111 22.79 11.71 1.34
N VAL A 112 21.83 12.59 1.05
CA VAL A 112 21.91 13.50 -0.12
C VAL A 112 22.64 14.82 0.17
N ALA A 113 22.74 15.26 1.44
CA ALA A 113 23.62 16.34 1.88
C ALA A 113 23.60 16.48 3.42
N PRO A 114 24.37 15.70 4.18
CA PRO A 114 24.33 15.75 5.64
C PRO A 114 24.60 17.18 6.16
N GLY A 115 23.72 17.72 7.00
CA GLY A 115 23.99 18.97 7.76
C GLY A 115 23.63 20.30 7.10
N SER A 116 23.08 20.35 5.88
CA SER A 116 22.62 21.62 5.27
C SER A 116 21.08 21.78 5.29
N VAL A 117 20.60 23.03 5.35
CA VAL A 117 19.15 23.34 5.21
C VAL A 117 18.63 22.95 3.81
N GLY A 118 19.48 23.03 2.79
CA GLY A 118 19.18 22.56 1.43
C GLY A 118 18.87 21.05 1.36
N SER A 119 19.49 20.27 2.23
CA SER A 119 19.29 18.82 2.37
C SER A 119 17.85 18.42 2.64
N HIS A 120 17.15 19.17 3.50
CA HIS A 120 15.78 18.84 3.89
C HIS A 120 14.79 19.10 2.75
N ARG A 121 15.05 20.13 1.92
CA ARG A 121 14.24 20.42 0.75
C ARG A 121 14.48 19.41 -0.37
N ALA A 122 15.73 19.01 -0.59
CA ALA A 122 16.08 17.95 -1.53
C ALA A 122 15.45 16.60 -1.11
N ALA A 123 15.51 16.25 0.18
CA ALA A 123 14.86 15.05 0.70
C ALA A 123 13.34 15.08 0.51
N ALA A 124 12.69 16.21 0.79
CA ALA A 124 11.26 16.36 0.53
C ALA A 124 10.93 16.28 -0.96
N ALA A 125 11.77 16.84 -1.84
CA ALA A 125 11.59 16.73 -3.29
C ALA A 125 11.64 15.28 -3.77
N LEU A 126 12.54 14.44 -3.23
CA LEU A 126 12.60 13.02 -3.55
C LEU A 126 11.38 12.24 -3.04
N ALA A 127 10.91 12.54 -1.83
CA ALA A 127 9.68 11.94 -1.29
C ALA A 127 8.44 12.35 -2.11
N LEU A 128 8.38 13.60 -2.56
CA LEU A 128 7.34 14.06 -3.49
C LEU A 128 7.47 13.40 -4.87
N ALA A 129 8.69 13.21 -5.38
CA ALA A 129 8.91 12.51 -6.64
C ALA A 129 8.43 11.05 -6.59
N TYR A 130 8.60 10.37 -5.45
CA TYR A 130 8.01 9.05 -5.21
C TYR A 130 6.48 9.09 -5.34
N LEU A 131 5.80 9.98 -4.62
CA LEU A 131 4.33 10.13 -4.66
C LEU A 131 3.80 10.61 -6.01
N LEU A 132 4.56 11.44 -6.73
CA LEU A 132 4.19 11.96 -8.04
C LEU A 132 4.55 11.02 -9.19
N SER A 133 5.23 9.90 -8.91
CA SER A 133 5.63 8.97 -9.95
C SER A 133 4.40 8.22 -10.51
N PRO A 134 4.20 8.20 -11.84
CA PRO A 134 3.05 7.52 -12.45
C PRO A 134 2.90 6.04 -12.06
N PRO A 135 3.98 5.23 -11.94
CA PRO A 135 3.85 3.84 -11.51
C PRO A 135 3.28 3.69 -10.10
N VAL A 136 3.68 4.55 -9.15
CA VAL A 136 3.17 4.53 -7.76
C VAL A 136 1.71 4.94 -7.71
N GLN A 137 1.31 5.92 -8.53
CA GLN A 137 -0.08 6.34 -8.67
C GLN A 137 -0.94 5.23 -9.27
N TRP A 138 -0.49 4.62 -10.37
CA TRP A 138 -1.20 3.53 -11.03
C TRP A 138 -1.35 2.31 -10.13
N LEU A 139 -0.27 1.91 -9.43
CA LEU A 139 -0.28 0.84 -8.43
C LEU A 139 -1.34 1.10 -7.34
N THR A 140 -1.56 2.37 -6.98
CA THR A 140 -2.53 2.73 -5.93
C THR A 140 -3.97 2.70 -6.43
N VAL A 141 -4.22 3.14 -7.66
CA VAL A 141 -5.58 3.35 -8.21
C VAL A 141 -6.17 2.13 -8.91
N SER A 142 -5.35 1.16 -9.32
CA SER A 142 -5.80 -0.02 -10.05
C SER A 142 -6.81 -0.86 -9.25
N ASP A 143 -6.33 -1.88 -8.55
CA ASP A 143 -7.07 -2.73 -7.63
C ASP A 143 -6.13 -3.13 -6.49
N PHE A 144 -6.65 -3.77 -5.45
CA PHE A 144 -5.78 -4.26 -4.37
C PHE A 144 -4.89 -5.40 -4.86
N HIS A 145 -3.57 -5.27 -4.63
CA HIS A 145 -2.60 -6.32 -4.87
C HIS A 145 -1.65 -6.43 -3.67
N PRO A 146 -1.45 -7.62 -3.07
CA PRO A 146 -0.54 -7.79 -1.95
C PRO A 146 0.89 -7.32 -2.25
N VAL A 147 1.33 -7.50 -3.51
CA VAL A 147 2.66 -7.03 -3.97
C VAL A 147 2.82 -5.51 -3.88
N ALA A 148 1.73 -4.73 -3.89
CA ALA A 148 1.80 -3.28 -3.71
C ALA A 148 2.41 -2.91 -2.35
N LEU A 149 2.20 -3.73 -1.33
CA LEU A 149 2.77 -3.56 0.01
C LEU A 149 4.28 -3.79 0.03
N ALA A 150 4.84 -4.51 -0.94
CA ALA A 150 6.29 -4.75 -1.01
C ALA A 150 7.06 -3.44 -1.17
N CYS A 151 6.54 -2.47 -1.94
CA CYS A 151 7.21 -1.19 -2.16
C CYS A 151 7.48 -0.42 -0.85
N PRO A 152 6.46 -0.06 -0.03
CA PRO A 152 6.72 0.61 1.24
C PRO A 152 7.47 -0.29 2.22
N LEU A 153 7.17 -1.59 2.31
CA LEU A 153 7.85 -2.50 3.24
C LEU A 153 9.35 -2.61 2.97
N LEU A 154 9.76 -2.72 1.70
CA LEU A 154 11.17 -2.75 1.32
C LEU A 154 11.87 -1.42 1.59
N LEU A 155 11.19 -0.29 1.38
CA LEU A 155 11.76 1.03 1.72
C LEU A 155 11.96 1.18 3.23
N PHE A 156 11.00 0.73 4.05
CA PHE A 156 11.16 0.69 5.51
C PHE A 156 12.26 -0.28 5.93
N ALA A 157 12.35 -1.46 5.31
CA ALA A 157 13.41 -2.42 5.59
C ALA A 157 14.79 -1.83 5.27
N TRP A 158 14.94 -1.19 4.11
CA TRP A 158 16.17 -0.50 3.74
C TRP A 158 16.53 0.59 4.76
N TRP A 159 15.58 1.42 5.16
CA TRP A 159 15.81 2.41 6.19
C TRP A 159 16.31 1.78 7.50
N HIS A 160 15.71 0.69 7.97
CA HIS A 160 16.15 0.02 9.19
C HIS A 160 17.52 -0.64 9.03
N LEU A 161 17.80 -1.27 7.88
CA LEU A 161 19.12 -1.80 7.55
C LEU A 161 20.20 -0.71 7.63
N ASP A 162 19.93 0.43 7.00
CA ASP A 162 20.81 1.60 6.96
C ASP A 162 21.05 2.22 8.35
N GLN A 163 20.11 2.04 9.28
CA GLN A 163 20.27 2.44 10.69
C GLN A 163 20.98 1.39 11.55
N GLY A 164 21.35 0.22 11.00
CA GLY A 164 21.91 -0.90 11.76
C GLY A 164 20.89 -1.55 12.70
N ARG A 165 19.61 -1.59 12.30
CA ARG A 165 18.46 -2.06 13.11
C ARG A 165 17.77 -3.30 12.52
N LEU A 166 18.43 -4.02 11.62
CA LEU A 166 18.01 -5.35 11.14
C LEU A 166 19.03 -6.41 11.56
#